data_AF-A0A3C1KH08-F1
#
_entry.id   AF-A0A3C1KH08-F1
#
_cell.length_a   1.000
_cell.length_b   1.000
_cell.length_c   1.000
_cell.angle_alpha   90.00
_cell.angle_beta   90.00
_cell.angle_gamma   90.00
#
_symmetry.space_group_name_H-M   'P 1'
#
loop_
_entity.id
_entity.type
_entity.pdbx_description
1 polymer ?
#
loop_
_entity_poly.entity_id
_entity_poly.type
_entity_poly.pdbx_seq_one_letter_code
_entity_poly.pdbx_strand_id
1 'polypeptide(L)' 'MKTGEGKTLTATFAAYLNAIAGEGVHVVTVNDFLASYQSELMGRVY' A
#
# COMPACT_ATOMS: atom_id res chain seq x y z
N MET A 1 -2.46 2.23 -14.47
CA MET A 1 -3.35 1.08 -14.17
C MET A 1 -4.80 1.54 -14.15
N LYS A 2 -5.68 0.86 -14.89
CA LYS A 2 -7.13 1.10 -14.87
C LYS A 2 -7.74 0.66 -13.52
N THR A 3 -9.00 1.03 -13.30
CA THR A 3 -9.77 0.55 -12.15
C THR A 3 -9.98 -0.96 -12.26
N GLY A 4 -9.82 -1.68 -11.15
CA GLY A 4 -9.90 -3.15 -11.12
C GLY A 4 -8.58 -3.88 -11.38
N GLU A 5 -7.53 -3.22 -11.88
CA GLU A 5 -6.23 -3.86 -12.16
C GLU A 5 -5.37 -4.14 -10.91
N GLY A 6 -5.90 -3.95 -9.70
CA GLY A 6 -5.17 -4.31 -8.47
C GLY A 6 -4.11 -3.32 -8.01
N LYS A 7 -4.31 -2.01 -8.23
CA LYS A 7 -3.39 -0.94 -7.80
C LYS A 7 -2.88 -1.09 -6.35
N THR A 8 -3.77 -1.45 -5.43
CA THR A 8 -3.44 -1.64 -4.01
C THR A 8 -2.47 -2.80 -3.79
N LEU A 9 -2.69 -3.94 -4.46
CA LEU A 9 -1.79 -5.08 -4.38
C LEU A 9 -0.45 -4.77 -5.05
N THR A 10 -0.45 -4.12 -6.21
CA THR A 10 0.79 -3.75 -6.89
C THR A 10 1.64 -2.77 -6.08
N ALA A 11 1.03 -1.89 -5.28
CA ALA A 11 1.74 -0.94 -4.45
C ALA A 11 2.58 -1.60 -3.34
N THR A 12 2.24 -2.82 -2.89
CA THR A 12 2.98 -3.49 -1.82
C THR A 12 4.42 -3.82 -2.19
N PHE A 13 4.68 -4.16 -3.46
CA PHE A 13 6.04 -4.44 -3.93
C PHE A 13 6.95 -3.22 -3.80
N ALA A 14 6.49 -2.06 -4.26
CA ALA A 14 7.25 -0.82 -4.16
C ALA A 14 7.39 -0.37 -2.70
N ALA A 15 6.32 -0.47 -1.91
CA ALA A 15 6.35 -0.09 -0.50
C ALA A 15 7.31 -0.96 0.31
N TYR A 16 7.28 -2.28 0.12
CA TYR A 16 8.21 -3.21 0.77
C TYR A 16 9.67 -2.91 0.41
N LEU A 17 9.96 -2.79 -0.90
CA LEU A 17 11.32 -2.54 -1.37
C LEU A 17 11.93 -1.26 -0.78
N ASN A 18 11.17 -0.15 -0.79
CA ASN A 18 11.66 1.11 -0.25
C ASN A 18 11.76 1.10 1.28
N ALA A 19 10.90 0.32 1.97
CA ALA A 19 10.95 0.21 3.43
C ALA A 19 12.20 -0.52 3.94
N ILE A 20 12.89 -1.32 3.12
CA ILE A 20 14.13 -2.03 3.51
C ILE A 20 15.23 -1.07 3.98
N ALA A 21 15.26 0.16 3.45
CA ALA A 21 16.23 1.18 3.86
C ALA A 21 15.99 1.74 5.28
N GLY A 22 14.85 1.43 5.91
CA GLY A 22 14.52 1.86 7.28
C GLY A 22 14.01 3.30 7.40
N GLU A 23 13.80 4.01 6.29
CA GLU A 23 13.38 5.42 6.28
C GLU A 23 11.84 5.60 6.34
N GLY A 24 11.08 4.50 6.31
CA GLY A 24 9.63 4.50 6.24
C GLY A 24 9.09 4.79 4.85
N VAL A 25 7.83 4.41 4.60
CA VAL A 25 7.13 4.64 3.32
C VAL A 25 5.71 5.10 3.60
N HIS A 26 5.29 6.19 2.95
CA HIS A 26 3.94 6.73 3.07
C HIS A 26 3.09 6.36 1.84
N VAL A 27 2.05 5.58 2.07
CA VAL A 27 1.03 5.27 1.05
C VAL A 27 -0.19 6.16 1.28
N VAL A 28 -0.37 7.18 0.44
CA VAL A 28 -1.46 8.14 0.56
C VAL A 28 -2.68 7.67 -0.22
N THR A 29 -3.84 7.67 0.43
CA THR A 29 -5.14 7.43 -0.21
C THR A 29 -6.01 8.68 -0.10
N VAL A 30 -7.19 8.66 -0.73
CA VAL A 30 -8.07 9.84 -0.79
C VAL A 30 -8.93 10.06 0.46
N ASN A 31 -9.03 9.09 1.36
CA ASN A 31 -9.78 9.20 2.60
C ASN A 31 -9.36 8.15 3.65
N ASP A 32 -9.77 8.37 4.90
CA ASP A 32 -9.40 7.53 6.04
C ASP A 32 -9.97 6.10 5.95
N PHE A 33 -11.13 5.94 5.31
CA PHE A 33 -11.72 4.63 5.09
C PHE A 33 -10.83 3.76 4.19
N LEU A 34 -10.37 4.29 3.06
CA LEU A 34 -9.49 3.56 2.15
C LEU A 34 -8.11 3.33 2.79
N ALA A 35 -7.60 4.31 3.55
CA ALA A 35 -6.33 4.16 4.25
C ALA A 35 -6.37 2.99 5.25
N SER A 36 -7.39 2.94 6.09
CA SER A 36 -7.55 1.89 7.12
C SER A 36 -7.85 0.52 6.50
N TYR A 37 -8.80 0.45 5.56
CA TYR A 37 -9.13 -0.81 4.90
C TYR A 37 -7.94 -1.40 4.13
N GLN A 38 -7.22 -0.59 3.36
CA GLN A 38 -6.11 -1.08 2.54
C GLN A 38 -4.90 -1.44 3.38
N SER A 39 -4.63 -0.72 4.48
CA SER A 39 -3.53 -1.06 5.39
C SER A 39 -3.80 -2.37 6.12
N GLU A 40 -5.03 -2.63 6.59
CA GLU A 40 -5.40 -3.91 7.22
C GLU A 40 -5.36 -5.06 6.19
N LEU A 41 -5.87 -4.84 4.98
CA LEU A 41 -5.90 -5.86 3.95
C LEU A 41 -4.49 -6.26 3.49
N MET A 42 -3.62 -5.28 3.21
CA MET A 42 -2.24 -5.53 2.75
C MET A 42 -1.26 -5.81 3.89
N GLY A 43 -1.64 -5.51 5.14
CA GLY A 43 -0.82 -5.77 6.32
C GLY A 43 -0.47 -7.23 6.57
N ARG A 44 -1.14 -8.18 5.88
CA ARG A 44 -0.78 -9.61 5.90
C ARG A 44 0.37 -9.95 4.95
N VAL A 45 0.66 -9.06 4.00
CA VAL A 45 1.72 -9.23 3.00
C VAL A 45 3.03 -8.59 3.48
N TYR A 46 2.92 -7.48 4.20
CA TYR A 46 4.05 -6.88 4.93
C TYR A 46 4.43 -7.73 6.14
#